data_AF-A0A2V8PDR6-F1
#
_entry.id   AF-A0A2V8PDR6-F1
#
_cell.length_a   1.000
_cell.length_b   1.000
_cell.length_c   1.000
_cell.angle_alpha   90.00
_cell.angle_beta   90.00
_cell.angle_gamma   90.00
#
_symmetry.space_group_name_H-M   'P 1'
#
loop_
_entity.id
_entity.type
_entity.pdbx_description
1 polymer ?
#
loop_
_entity_poly.entity_id
_entity_poly.type
_entity_poly.pdbx_seq_one_letter_code
_entity_poly.pdbx_strand_id
1 'polypeptide(L)'
;MISGQGSKLGRSVHGIAYDPIHDEIVVPNALADAILVFRAGAKGNEPPIRLIQGACTQLVTPHAVSLDLTNNEILVASMTAKTVYVFPLNANGDVPPLRILRGPKTRLGHTVGIGVDPATNLMAVAGSREILIFNRTDNGDVAPRAVIEGPNTGIGEEPWQIQMFQGKIYLAASNHIHQNVYSEVTLKGTYKKIPEDPWNDPNLGFIGVWRITDKGNTPPLAKLGGPFSGLLHPTGLAINPK
;
A
#
# COMPACT_ATOMS: atom_id res chain seq x y z
N MET A 1 10.89 17.25 8.64
CA MET A 1 9.57 17.27 7.97
C MET A 1 9.76 17.95 6.62
N ILE A 2 9.35 17.27 5.55
CA ILE A 2 9.25 17.82 4.19
C ILE A 2 7.86 18.46 4.09
N SER A 3 7.76 19.67 3.55
CA SER A 3 6.50 20.45 3.53
C SER A 3 6.56 21.57 2.49
N GLY A 4 5.42 22.18 2.19
CA GLY A 4 5.35 23.31 1.26
C GLY A 4 5.27 22.91 -0.21
N GLN A 5 4.91 23.88 -1.05
CA GLN A 5 4.55 23.66 -2.46
C GLN A 5 5.69 23.11 -3.34
N GLY A 6 6.93 23.49 -3.03
CA GLY A 6 8.14 23.06 -3.72
C GLY A 6 8.41 21.56 -3.59
N SER A 7 7.98 20.94 -2.47
CA SER A 7 8.09 19.49 -2.28
C SER A 7 7.21 18.70 -3.24
N LYS A 8 6.16 19.31 -3.81
CA LYS A 8 5.15 18.62 -4.63
C LYS A 8 4.41 17.48 -3.90
N LEU A 9 4.57 17.33 -2.58
CA LEU A 9 3.79 16.38 -1.80
C LEU A 9 2.32 16.77 -1.83
N GLY A 10 1.46 15.79 -2.05
CA GLY A 10 0.02 15.96 -1.91
C GLY A 10 -0.37 16.01 -0.43
N ARG A 11 -1.54 16.60 -0.16
CA ARG A 11 -2.17 16.57 1.19
C ARG A 11 -2.62 15.17 1.64
N SER A 12 -2.56 14.19 0.73
CA SER A 12 -3.05 12.83 0.90
C SER A 12 -2.00 11.90 0.31
N VAL A 13 -1.23 11.25 1.19
CA VAL A 13 -0.16 10.30 0.85
C VAL A 13 -0.32 9.10 1.75
N HIS A 14 -0.49 7.92 1.16
CA HIS A 14 -0.92 6.70 1.86
C HIS A 14 0.15 5.61 1.86
N GLY A 15 1.26 5.82 1.14
CA GLY A 15 2.40 4.91 1.07
C GLY A 15 3.73 5.65 1.17
N ILE A 16 4.75 4.96 1.65
CA ILE A 16 6.13 5.43 1.71
C ILE A 16 7.04 4.20 1.67
N ALA A 17 8.13 4.29 0.92
CA ALA A 17 9.18 3.30 0.95
C ALA A 17 10.55 3.97 1.10
N TYR A 18 11.47 3.31 1.79
CA TYR A 18 12.82 3.77 2.02
C TYR A 18 13.82 2.87 1.29
N ASP A 19 14.70 3.47 0.52
CA ASP A 19 15.87 2.85 -0.09
C ASP A 19 17.10 3.12 0.79
N PRO A 20 17.55 2.16 1.61
CA PRO A 20 18.74 2.31 2.43
C PRO A 20 20.05 2.28 1.63
N ILE A 21 20.05 1.85 0.36
CA ILE A 21 21.26 1.79 -0.48
C ILE A 21 21.60 3.20 -0.98
N HIS A 22 20.59 3.94 -1.44
CA HIS A 22 20.75 5.30 -1.98
C HIS A 22 20.41 6.42 -0.97
N ASP A 23 19.92 6.06 0.21
CA ASP A 23 19.36 6.97 1.22
C ASP A 23 18.24 7.83 0.64
N GLU A 24 17.25 7.18 0.03
CA GLU A 24 16.12 7.82 -0.66
C GLU A 24 14.77 7.40 -0.10
N ILE A 25 13.80 8.30 -0.14
CA ILE A 25 12.41 8.06 0.22
C ILE A 25 11.56 8.18 -1.05
N VAL A 26 10.78 7.13 -1.33
CA VAL A 26 9.87 7.07 -2.48
C VAL A 26 8.44 7.18 -1.98
N VAL A 27 7.67 8.08 -2.59
CA VAL A 27 6.33 8.47 -2.14
C VAL A 27 5.39 8.57 -3.34
N PRO A 28 4.25 7.86 -3.36
CA PRO A 28 3.22 8.08 -4.34
C PRO A 28 2.43 9.36 -4.04
N ASN A 29 2.09 10.11 -5.08
CA ASN A 29 1.17 11.25 -5.02
C ASN A 29 -0.07 10.93 -5.88
N ALA A 30 -1.11 10.44 -5.22
CA ALA A 30 -2.34 9.98 -5.87
C ALA A 30 -3.07 11.08 -6.65
N LEU A 31 -3.00 12.33 -6.20
CA LEU A 31 -3.73 13.46 -6.82
C LEU A 31 -3.01 14.04 -8.04
N ALA A 32 -1.73 13.71 -8.19
CA ALA A 32 -0.90 14.20 -9.29
C ALA A 32 -0.51 13.07 -10.27
N ASP A 33 -0.98 11.84 -10.07
CA ASP A 33 -0.57 10.67 -10.84
C ASP A 33 0.96 10.55 -10.95
N ALA A 34 1.64 10.72 -9.81
CA ALA A 34 3.08 10.85 -9.77
C ALA A 34 3.72 9.99 -8.68
N ILE A 35 4.98 9.62 -8.89
CA ILE A 35 5.87 9.10 -7.85
C ILE A 35 6.98 10.12 -7.60
N LEU A 36 7.16 10.49 -6.34
CA LEU A 36 8.16 11.45 -5.88
C LEU A 36 9.28 10.69 -5.19
N VAL A 37 10.53 11.02 -5.51
CA VAL A 37 11.70 10.51 -4.81
C VAL A 37 12.41 11.67 -4.14
N PHE A 38 12.67 11.56 -2.85
CA PHE A 38 13.46 12.52 -2.07
C PHE A 38 14.72 11.85 -1.54
N ARG A 39 15.77 12.63 -1.29
CA ARG A 39 16.82 12.21 -0.35
C ARG A 39 16.22 12.04 1.04
N ALA A 40 16.66 11.07 1.84
CA ALA A 40 16.06 10.79 3.15
C ALA A 40 16.18 11.96 4.13
N GLY A 41 17.27 12.72 4.01
CA GLY A 41 17.50 13.93 4.80
C GLY A 41 16.77 15.19 4.33
N ALA A 42 15.83 15.12 3.38
CA ALA A 42 15.11 16.28 2.85
C ALA A 42 14.29 17.00 3.94
N LYS A 43 14.28 18.33 3.90
CA LYS A 43 13.61 19.18 4.90
C LYS A 43 12.87 20.34 4.24
N GLY A 44 11.78 20.77 4.86
CA GLY A 44 11.00 21.92 4.40
C GLY A 44 10.60 21.79 2.93
N ASN A 45 10.76 22.89 2.19
CA ASN A 45 10.28 23.06 0.82
C ASN A 45 11.20 22.48 -0.28
N GLU A 46 12.06 21.54 0.08
CA GLU A 46 12.97 20.90 -0.87
C GLU A 46 12.20 20.06 -1.91
N PRO A 47 12.50 20.21 -3.22
CA PRO A 47 11.87 19.44 -4.27
C PRO A 47 12.35 17.97 -4.29
N PRO A 48 11.58 17.06 -4.91
CA PRO A 48 12.04 15.69 -5.13
C PRO A 48 13.24 15.67 -6.09
N ILE A 49 14.17 14.75 -5.86
CA ILE A 49 15.34 14.50 -6.70
C ILE A 49 14.99 13.72 -7.98
N ARG A 50 13.86 12.99 -7.97
CA ARG A 50 13.25 12.39 -9.16
C ARG A 50 11.73 12.50 -9.10
N LEU A 51 11.11 12.69 -10.25
CA LEU A 51 9.66 12.79 -10.42
C LEU A 51 9.26 11.90 -11.58
N ILE A 52 8.54 10.81 -11.29
CA ILE A 52 7.96 9.93 -12.32
C ILE A 52 6.52 10.39 -12.52
N GLN A 53 6.25 11.04 -13.65
CA GLN A 53 4.95 11.63 -13.96
C GLN A 53 4.83 11.87 -15.47
N GLY A 54 3.64 11.69 -16.02
CA GLY A 54 3.33 11.98 -17.42
C GLY A 54 2.50 10.88 -18.07
N ALA A 55 2.13 11.07 -19.34
CA ALA A 55 1.21 10.18 -20.03
C ALA A 55 1.82 8.79 -20.33
N CYS A 56 3.12 8.72 -20.62
CA CYS A 56 3.83 7.46 -20.86
C CYS A 56 3.89 6.59 -19.60
N THR A 57 3.89 7.21 -18.40
CA THR A 57 3.86 6.46 -17.13
C THR A 57 2.60 5.62 -16.95
N GLN A 58 1.48 6.04 -17.56
CA GLN A 58 0.14 5.45 -17.40
C GLN A 58 -0.35 5.41 -15.93
N LEU A 59 0.31 6.12 -15.02
CA LEU A 59 -0.09 6.19 -13.62
C LEU A 59 -1.48 6.79 -13.51
N VAL A 60 -2.29 6.19 -12.64
CA VAL A 60 -3.59 6.69 -12.25
C VAL A 60 -3.72 6.45 -10.76
N THR A 61 -3.87 7.48 -9.95
CA THR A 61 -4.08 7.40 -8.49
C THR A 61 -3.13 6.41 -7.77
N PRO A 62 -1.79 6.54 -7.90
CA PRO A 62 -0.87 5.67 -7.17
C PRO A 62 -1.10 5.80 -5.67
N HIS A 63 -1.32 4.68 -4.99
CA HIS A 63 -1.70 4.64 -3.57
C HIS A 63 -0.59 4.08 -2.69
N ALA A 64 -0.03 2.94 -3.09
CA ALA A 64 1.02 2.26 -2.35
C ALA A 64 2.27 2.05 -3.22
N VAL A 65 3.42 1.99 -2.56
CA VAL A 65 4.73 1.79 -3.18
C VAL A 65 5.55 0.77 -2.38
N SER A 66 6.28 -0.09 -3.09
CA SER A 66 7.28 -0.99 -2.51
C SER A 66 8.52 -1.02 -3.40
N LEU A 67 9.68 -1.28 -2.82
CA LEU A 67 10.95 -1.31 -3.54
C LEU A 67 11.50 -2.72 -3.59
N ASP A 68 11.90 -3.15 -4.78
CA ASP A 68 12.73 -4.32 -4.98
C ASP A 68 14.15 -3.85 -5.32
N LEU A 69 14.94 -3.65 -4.27
CA LEU A 69 16.31 -3.18 -4.39
C LEU A 69 17.27 -4.25 -4.93
N THR A 70 16.88 -5.52 -4.88
CA THR A 70 17.69 -6.61 -5.46
C THR A 70 17.63 -6.57 -6.99
N ASN A 71 16.46 -6.25 -7.54
CA ASN A 71 16.23 -6.20 -8.98
C ASN A 71 16.15 -4.78 -9.57
N ASN A 72 16.39 -3.74 -8.75
CA ASN A 72 16.31 -2.34 -9.14
C ASN A 72 14.93 -1.93 -9.71
N GLU A 73 13.86 -2.21 -8.96
CA GLU A 73 12.49 -1.88 -9.38
C GLU A 73 11.67 -1.17 -8.29
N ILE A 74 10.78 -0.28 -8.74
CA ILE A 74 9.72 0.34 -7.93
C ILE A 74 8.40 -0.31 -8.34
N LEU A 75 7.69 -0.88 -7.38
CA LEU A 75 6.35 -1.42 -7.57
C LEU A 75 5.34 -0.44 -6.99
N VAL A 76 4.33 -0.09 -7.79
CA VAL A 76 3.31 0.88 -7.44
C VAL A 76 1.93 0.25 -7.62
N ALA A 77 1.13 0.23 -6.57
CA ALA A 77 -0.26 -0.19 -6.65
C ALA A 77 -1.17 1.04 -6.76
N SER A 78 -2.05 1.00 -7.75
CA SER A 78 -3.09 2.00 -7.97
C SER A 78 -4.44 1.49 -7.45
N MET A 79 -5.01 2.24 -6.52
CA MET A 79 -6.30 1.93 -5.92
C MET A 79 -7.44 1.96 -6.95
N THR A 80 -7.61 3.06 -7.70
CA THR A 80 -8.79 3.21 -8.59
C THR A 80 -8.62 2.50 -9.93
N ALA A 81 -7.42 2.49 -10.52
CA ALA A 81 -7.17 1.79 -11.77
C ALA A 81 -6.96 0.29 -11.62
N LYS A 82 -6.98 -0.25 -10.38
CA LYS A 82 -6.88 -1.70 -10.13
C LYS A 82 -5.67 -2.33 -10.81
N THR A 83 -4.53 -1.66 -10.70
CA THR A 83 -3.34 -1.93 -11.50
C THR A 83 -2.10 -1.89 -10.64
N VAL A 84 -1.16 -2.79 -10.90
CA VAL A 84 0.22 -2.65 -10.41
C VAL A 84 1.11 -2.22 -11.56
N TYR A 85 1.85 -1.14 -11.36
CA TYR A 85 2.87 -0.65 -12.27
C TYR A 85 4.24 -1.00 -11.70
N VAL A 86 5.17 -1.42 -12.56
CA VAL A 86 6.55 -1.65 -12.18
C VAL A 86 7.45 -0.73 -12.99
N PHE A 87 8.27 0.06 -12.33
CA PHE A 87 9.24 0.98 -12.95
C PHE A 87 10.68 0.58 -12.59
N PRO A 88 11.69 0.98 -13.39
CA PRO A 88 13.08 0.94 -12.94
C PRO A 88 13.27 1.79 -11.68
N LEU A 89 14.17 1.38 -10.77
CA LEU A 89 14.48 2.12 -9.55
C LEU A 89 15.02 3.53 -9.82
N ASN A 90 15.72 3.70 -10.95
CA ASN A 90 16.26 4.99 -11.39
C ASN A 90 15.32 5.78 -12.33
N ALA A 91 14.05 5.37 -12.47
CA ALA A 91 13.08 6.05 -13.31
C ALA A 91 12.93 7.53 -12.94
N ASN A 92 12.86 8.39 -13.97
CA ASN A 92 12.67 9.82 -13.82
C ASN A 92 12.02 10.41 -15.08
N GLY A 93 11.07 11.33 -14.91
CA GLY A 93 10.30 11.94 -15.98
C GLY A 93 9.13 11.08 -16.46
N ASP A 94 8.71 11.32 -17.70
CA ASP A 94 7.61 10.61 -18.36
C ASP A 94 8.12 9.33 -19.02
N VAL A 95 8.33 8.28 -18.22
CA VAL A 95 8.87 7.00 -18.67
C VAL A 95 7.84 5.88 -18.58
N PRO A 96 7.80 4.93 -19.53
CA PRO A 96 6.87 3.82 -19.45
C PRO A 96 7.26 2.82 -18.34
N PRO A 97 6.29 2.12 -17.73
CA PRO A 97 6.56 1.04 -16.80
C PRO A 97 7.19 -0.17 -17.54
N LEU A 98 8.06 -0.91 -16.84
CA LEU A 98 8.60 -2.20 -17.27
C LEU A 98 7.50 -3.24 -17.45
N ARG A 99 6.52 -3.24 -16.53
CA ARG A 99 5.42 -4.20 -16.47
C ARG A 99 4.16 -3.51 -15.94
N ILE A 100 3.01 -3.97 -16.43
CA ILE A 100 1.70 -3.54 -15.96
C ILE A 100 0.88 -4.79 -15.68
N LEU A 101 0.51 -4.99 -14.43
CA LEU A 101 -0.39 -6.06 -14.00
C LEU A 101 -1.80 -5.48 -13.89
N ARG A 102 -2.69 -5.87 -14.80
CA ARG A 102 -4.07 -5.38 -14.84
C ARG A 102 -4.99 -6.34 -15.60
N GLY A 103 -6.28 -6.26 -15.30
CA GLY A 103 -7.31 -7.03 -15.99
C GLY A 103 -8.11 -7.94 -15.03
N PRO A 104 -9.20 -8.53 -15.50
CA PRO A 104 -10.14 -9.26 -14.66
C PRO A 104 -9.55 -10.53 -14.01
N LYS A 105 -8.60 -11.22 -14.66
CA LYS A 105 -7.98 -12.42 -14.09
C LYS A 105 -7.10 -12.09 -12.91
N THR A 106 -6.52 -10.90 -12.87
CA THR A 106 -5.69 -10.45 -11.75
C THR A 106 -6.45 -10.40 -10.43
N ARG A 107 -7.78 -10.28 -10.46
CA ARG A 107 -8.61 -10.02 -9.28
C ARG A 107 -8.24 -8.72 -8.54
N LEU A 108 -7.37 -7.86 -9.11
CA LEU A 108 -7.06 -6.57 -8.52
C LEU A 108 -8.35 -5.75 -8.44
N GLY A 109 -8.69 -5.33 -7.23
CA GLY A 109 -9.83 -4.50 -6.91
C GLY A 109 -9.37 -3.22 -6.23
N HIS A 110 -9.78 -3.02 -4.99
CA HIS A 110 -9.33 -1.91 -4.16
C HIS A 110 -7.91 -2.19 -3.63
N THR A 111 -6.89 -1.82 -4.39
CA THR A 111 -5.50 -2.07 -3.99
C THR A 111 -5.01 -0.97 -3.04
N VAL A 112 -4.62 -1.37 -1.84
CA VAL A 112 -4.34 -0.46 -0.72
C VAL A 112 -2.93 -0.61 -0.18
N GLY A 113 -2.31 -1.78 -0.38
CA GLY A 113 -0.92 -2.06 -0.04
C GLY A 113 -0.25 -2.95 -1.09
N ILE A 114 1.07 -2.81 -1.23
CA ILE A 114 1.90 -3.71 -2.02
C ILE A 114 3.22 -4.01 -1.28
N GLY A 115 3.67 -5.25 -1.37
CA GLY A 115 4.94 -5.72 -0.82
C GLY A 115 5.60 -6.69 -1.78
N VAL A 116 6.92 -6.76 -1.74
CA VAL A 116 7.72 -7.64 -2.59
C VAL A 116 8.77 -8.35 -1.74
N ASP A 117 9.00 -9.63 -2.02
CA ASP A 117 10.10 -10.40 -1.47
C ASP A 117 10.95 -10.96 -2.60
N PRO A 118 12.09 -10.32 -2.93
CA PRO A 118 12.94 -10.79 -4.01
C PRO A 118 13.54 -12.18 -3.74
N ALA A 119 13.68 -12.59 -2.47
CA ALA A 119 14.22 -13.91 -2.13
C ALA A 119 13.29 -15.06 -2.54
N THR A 120 11.98 -14.81 -2.59
CA THR A 120 10.99 -15.79 -3.05
C THR A 120 10.49 -15.52 -4.47
N ASN A 121 10.92 -14.41 -5.09
CA ASN A 121 10.44 -13.93 -6.39
C ASN A 121 8.91 -13.74 -6.43
N LEU A 122 8.32 -13.33 -5.30
CA LEU A 122 6.89 -13.11 -5.13
C LEU A 122 6.59 -11.69 -4.67
N MET A 123 5.41 -11.23 -5.02
CA MET A 123 4.83 -9.99 -4.50
C MET A 123 3.42 -10.27 -3.96
N ALA A 124 2.99 -9.46 -3.01
CA ALA A 124 1.66 -9.51 -2.44
C ALA A 124 0.99 -8.14 -2.52
N VAL A 125 -0.28 -8.13 -2.89
CA VAL A 125 -1.12 -6.94 -2.97
C VAL A 125 -2.26 -7.10 -1.98
N ALA A 126 -2.42 -6.13 -1.09
CA ALA A 126 -3.56 -6.07 -0.20
C ALA A 126 -4.76 -5.47 -0.94
N GLY A 127 -5.85 -6.21 -0.98
CA GLY A 127 -7.16 -5.79 -1.49
C GLY A 127 -8.06 -5.25 -0.39
N SER A 128 -9.39 -5.25 -0.60
CA SER A 128 -10.34 -4.81 0.42
C SER A 128 -10.39 -5.75 1.62
N ARG A 129 -10.36 -7.07 1.38
CA ARG A 129 -10.56 -8.12 2.40
C ARG A 129 -9.68 -9.36 2.15
N GLU A 130 -8.66 -9.19 1.32
CA GLU A 130 -7.86 -10.28 0.81
C GLU A 130 -6.40 -9.87 0.59
N ILE A 131 -5.53 -10.87 0.53
CA ILE A 131 -4.15 -10.72 0.04
C ILE A 131 -4.04 -11.52 -1.24
N LEU A 132 -3.67 -10.85 -2.33
CA LEU A 132 -3.42 -11.45 -3.65
C LEU A 132 -1.91 -11.64 -3.82
N ILE A 133 -1.47 -12.87 -4.13
CA ILE A 133 -0.05 -13.20 -4.28
C ILE A 133 0.24 -13.49 -5.75
N PHE A 134 1.26 -12.83 -6.30
CA PHE A 134 1.69 -12.93 -7.70
C PHE A 134 3.18 -13.27 -7.80
N ASN A 135 3.63 -13.73 -8.97
CA ASN A 135 5.07 -13.68 -9.24
C ASN A 135 5.50 -12.22 -9.37
N ARG A 136 6.71 -11.93 -8.89
CA ARG A 136 7.36 -10.61 -9.01
C ARG A 136 7.45 -10.11 -10.46
N THR A 137 7.56 -11.04 -11.41
CA THR A 137 7.75 -10.79 -12.84
C THR A 137 6.47 -10.91 -13.66
N ASP A 138 5.31 -11.10 -13.04
CA ASP A 138 4.04 -11.18 -13.75
C ASP A 138 3.74 -9.88 -14.53
N ASN A 139 3.09 -10.02 -15.68
CA ASN A 139 2.73 -8.92 -16.58
C ASN A 139 1.42 -9.22 -17.30
N GLY A 140 0.59 -8.19 -17.53
CA GLY A 140 -0.70 -8.31 -18.18
C GLY A 140 -1.81 -8.86 -17.26
N ASP A 141 -2.75 -9.59 -17.86
CA ASP A 141 -3.93 -10.15 -17.21
C ASP A 141 -3.68 -11.62 -16.80
N VAL A 142 -3.04 -11.81 -15.65
CA VAL A 142 -2.72 -13.14 -15.10
C VAL A 142 -3.42 -13.37 -13.76
N ALA A 143 -3.76 -14.62 -13.46
CA ALA A 143 -4.37 -14.98 -12.19
C ALA A 143 -3.36 -14.94 -11.02
N PRO A 144 -3.78 -14.56 -9.80
CA PRO A 144 -2.93 -14.69 -8.62
C PRO A 144 -2.58 -16.15 -8.36
N ARG A 145 -1.35 -16.40 -7.91
CA ARG A 145 -0.88 -17.75 -7.53
C ARG A 145 -1.60 -18.28 -6.30
N ALA A 146 -1.92 -17.38 -5.38
CA ALA A 146 -2.62 -17.68 -4.16
C ALA A 146 -3.42 -16.44 -3.73
N VAL A 147 -4.52 -16.70 -3.04
CA VAL A 147 -5.35 -15.66 -2.43
C VAL A 147 -5.60 -16.07 -1.00
N ILE A 148 -5.36 -15.17 -0.05
CA ILE A 148 -5.69 -15.35 1.37
C ILE A 148 -6.93 -14.49 1.62
N GLU A 149 -8.06 -15.14 1.91
CA GLU A 149 -9.36 -14.48 2.08
C GLU A 149 -10.29 -15.32 2.95
N GLY A 150 -11.26 -14.68 3.61
CA GLY A 150 -12.27 -15.36 4.42
C GLY A 150 -12.16 -15.07 5.92
N PRO A 151 -13.16 -15.51 6.71
CA PRO A 151 -13.35 -15.06 8.09
C PRO A 151 -12.22 -15.44 9.06
N ASN A 152 -11.55 -16.57 8.85
CA ASN A 152 -10.48 -17.04 9.72
C ASN A 152 -9.19 -16.23 9.55
N THR A 153 -9.02 -15.53 8.42
CA THR A 153 -7.90 -14.59 8.24
C THR A 153 -7.97 -13.46 9.28
N GLY A 154 -9.17 -13.07 9.68
CA GLY A 154 -9.41 -11.88 10.50
C GLY A 154 -9.22 -10.56 9.74
N ILE A 155 -8.93 -10.59 8.44
CA ILE A 155 -8.90 -9.39 7.59
C ILE A 155 -10.35 -8.91 7.46
N GLY A 156 -10.64 -7.78 8.10
CA GLY A 156 -11.94 -7.12 8.09
C GLY A 156 -12.13 -6.35 6.80
N GLU A 157 -12.11 -5.03 6.90
CA GLU A 157 -12.15 -4.11 5.76
C GLU A 157 -10.87 -3.25 5.71
N GLU A 158 -10.41 -3.02 4.48
CA GLU A 158 -9.30 -2.14 4.12
C GLU A 158 -8.06 -2.34 5.00
N PRO A 159 -7.35 -3.47 4.86
CA PRO A 159 -5.98 -3.53 5.33
C PRO A 159 -5.13 -2.52 4.56
N TRP A 160 -4.18 -1.85 5.20
CA TRP A 160 -3.44 -0.76 4.56
C TRP A 160 -2.06 -1.24 4.11
N GLN A 161 -1.03 -0.97 4.91
CA GLN A 161 0.32 -1.30 4.55
C GLN A 161 0.57 -2.80 4.66
N ILE A 162 1.29 -3.33 3.68
CA ILE A 162 1.82 -4.68 3.64
C ILE A 162 3.33 -4.59 3.47
N GLN A 163 4.07 -5.48 4.10
CA GLN A 163 5.51 -5.68 3.86
C GLN A 163 5.77 -7.17 3.73
N MET A 164 6.83 -7.54 3.00
CA MET A 164 7.24 -8.92 2.87
C MET A 164 8.72 -9.06 3.23
N PHE A 165 9.04 -10.14 3.92
CA PHE A 165 10.42 -10.46 4.27
C PHE A 165 10.56 -11.95 4.56
N GLN A 166 11.52 -12.61 3.90
CA GLN A 166 11.87 -14.02 4.13
C GLN A 166 10.67 -14.97 4.08
N GLY A 167 9.87 -14.88 3.01
CA GLY A 167 8.71 -15.73 2.79
C GLY A 167 7.54 -15.48 3.73
N LYS A 168 7.54 -14.36 4.46
CA LYS A 168 6.42 -13.92 5.30
C LYS A 168 5.80 -12.65 4.77
N ILE A 169 4.49 -12.55 4.96
CA ILE A 169 3.69 -11.38 4.69
C ILE A 169 3.33 -10.76 6.04
N TYR A 170 3.55 -9.47 6.18
CA TYR A 170 3.17 -8.67 7.34
C TYR A 170 2.14 -7.65 6.87
N LEU A 171 0.93 -7.69 7.41
CA LEU A 171 -0.18 -6.85 6.98
C LEU A 171 -0.72 -6.05 8.16
N ALA A 172 -0.86 -4.74 7.98
CA ALA A 172 -1.63 -3.89 8.89
C ALA A 172 -3.11 -4.00 8.54
N ALA A 173 -3.82 -4.89 9.24
CA ALA A 173 -5.26 -5.00 9.14
C ALA A 173 -5.88 -3.96 10.06
N SER A 174 -6.25 -2.80 9.50
CA SER A 174 -6.83 -1.70 10.27
C SER A 174 -8.16 -2.12 10.90
N ASN A 175 -8.99 -2.88 10.16
CA ASN A 175 -10.34 -3.26 10.54
C ASN A 175 -11.22 -2.08 11.00
N HIS A 176 -10.89 -0.86 10.57
CA HIS A 176 -11.74 0.29 10.78
C HIS A 176 -12.92 0.27 9.80
N ILE A 177 -14.05 0.88 10.17
CA ILE A 177 -15.23 0.93 9.33
C ILE A 177 -15.01 2.02 8.28
N HIS A 178 -14.81 1.66 7.01
CA HIS A 178 -14.67 2.65 5.94
C HIS A 178 -16.06 3.09 5.42
N GLN A 179 -16.89 3.61 6.31
CA GLN A 179 -18.10 4.34 5.92
C GLN A 179 -17.74 5.81 5.73
N ASN A 180 -18.18 6.41 4.62
CA ASN A 180 -18.21 7.87 4.49
C ASN A 180 -19.25 8.42 5.47
N VAL A 181 -18.92 8.49 6.76
CA VAL A 181 -19.79 9.07 7.81
C VAL A 181 -20.00 10.58 7.61
N TYR A 182 -19.30 11.14 6.62
CA TYR A 182 -19.33 12.52 6.16
C TYR A 182 -19.97 12.69 4.77
N SER A 183 -20.69 11.69 4.24
CA SER A 183 -21.60 11.98 3.12
C SER A 183 -22.72 12.88 3.65
N GLU A 184 -22.71 14.15 3.25
CA GLU A 184 -23.48 15.28 3.82
C GLU A 184 -22.80 16.03 4.98
N VAL A 185 -21.57 16.56 4.80
CA VAL A 185 -20.95 17.53 5.73
C VAL A 185 -21.63 18.91 5.65
N THR A 186 -22.90 18.94 5.96
CA THR A 186 -23.47 20.00 6.77
C THR A 186 -24.09 19.28 7.94
N LEU A 187 -23.69 19.58 9.18
CA LEU A 187 -24.52 19.22 10.32
C LEU A 187 -25.89 19.88 10.09
N LYS A 188 -26.84 19.16 9.49
CA LYS A 188 -28.23 19.60 9.45
C LYS A 188 -28.63 19.80 10.91
N GLY A 189 -29.24 20.94 11.25
CA GLY A 189 -29.56 21.33 12.64
C GLY A 189 -30.45 20.33 13.41
N THR A 190 -30.86 19.24 12.77
CA THR A 190 -31.64 18.12 13.30
C THR A 190 -30.79 16.94 13.82
N TYR A 191 -29.49 16.87 13.51
CA TYR A 191 -28.62 15.82 14.05
C TYR A 191 -28.26 16.10 15.52
N LYS A 192 -28.83 15.31 16.44
CA LYS A 192 -28.63 15.43 17.91
C LYS A 192 -27.43 14.62 18.45
N LYS A 193 -26.77 13.82 17.62
CA LYS A 193 -25.63 12.97 18.00
C LYS A 193 -24.56 13.06 16.91
N ILE A 194 -23.29 13.13 17.32
CA ILE A 194 -22.13 13.02 16.44
C ILE A 194 -22.20 11.63 15.76
N PRO A 195 -22.00 11.52 14.43
CA PRO A 195 -21.88 10.23 13.77
C PRO A 195 -20.81 9.38 14.46
N GLU A 196 -21.01 8.06 14.50
CA GLU A 196 -19.99 7.17 15.09
C GLU A 196 -18.68 7.33 14.30
N ASP A 197 -17.59 7.59 15.02
CA ASP A 197 -16.26 7.72 14.42
C ASP A 197 -15.93 6.39 13.72
N PRO A 198 -15.58 6.39 12.44
CA PRO A 198 -15.23 5.16 11.72
C PRO A 198 -14.01 4.44 12.32
N TRP A 199 -13.21 5.15 13.12
CA TRP A 199 -12.09 4.64 13.90
C TRP A 199 -12.47 4.17 15.32
N ASN A 200 -13.75 4.18 15.67
CA ASN A 200 -14.28 3.63 16.94
C ASN A 200 -14.92 2.24 16.74
N ASP A 201 -14.45 1.45 15.76
CA ASP A 201 -14.91 0.05 15.61
C ASP A 201 -14.47 -0.77 16.84
N PRO A 202 -15.39 -1.46 17.56
CA PRO A 202 -15.01 -2.35 18.66
C PRO A 202 -14.11 -3.52 18.22
N ASN A 203 -14.11 -3.88 16.94
CA ASN A 203 -13.22 -4.88 16.37
C ASN A 203 -11.86 -4.25 16.06
N LEU A 204 -10.99 -4.26 17.07
CA LEU A 204 -9.63 -3.75 16.91
C LEU A 204 -8.90 -4.47 15.76
N GLY A 205 -8.18 -3.66 15.00
CA GLY A 205 -7.21 -4.12 14.02
C GLY A 205 -5.98 -4.76 14.65
N PHE A 206 -5.12 -5.30 13.80
CA PHE A 206 -3.92 -6.01 14.20
C PHE A 206 -2.88 -5.99 13.08
N ILE A 207 -1.62 -6.26 13.44
CA ILE A 207 -0.62 -6.68 12.46
C ILE A 207 -0.69 -8.20 12.35
N GLY A 208 -1.06 -8.72 11.19
CA GLY A 208 -1.10 -10.15 10.92
C GLY A 208 0.14 -10.63 10.17
N VAL A 209 0.61 -11.83 10.48
CA VAL A 209 1.72 -12.48 9.80
C VAL A 209 1.26 -13.76 9.12
N TRP A 210 1.43 -13.88 7.82
CA TRP A 210 1.15 -15.11 7.04
C TRP A 210 2.41 -15.62 6.36
N ARG A 211 2.43 -16.90 5.96
CA ARG A 211 3.43 -17.40 5.02
C ARG A 211 3.03 -16.98 3.62
N ILE A 212 4.01 -16.73 2.77
CA ILE A 212 3.78 -16.47 1.34
C ILE A 212 3.17 -17.68 0.60
N THR A 213 3.18 -18.85 1.22
CA THR A 213 2.56 -20.09 0.71
C THR A 213 1.12 -20.29 1.19
N ASP A 214 0.63 -19.46 2.12
CA ASP A 214 -0.73 -19.59 2.64
C ASP A 214 -1.77 -19.24 1.57
N LYS A 215 -2.95 -19.85 1.64
CA LYS A 215 -4.05 -19.66 0.69
C LYS A 215 -5.40 -19.97 1.32
N GLY A 216 -6.47 -19.44 0.71
CA GLY A 216 -7.84 -19.56 1.18
C GLY A 216 -8.05 -18.94 2.56
N ASN A 217 -8.95 -19.54 3.33
CA ASN A 217 -9.38 -19.08 4.64
C ASN A 217 -8.38 -19.45 5.76
N THR A 218 -7.13 -19.04 5.60
CA THR A 218 -6.01 -19.38 6.50
C THR A 218 -5.81 -18.29 7.57
N PRO A 219 -5.85 -18.63 8.87
CA PRO A 219 -5.52 -17.68 9.92
C PRO A 219 -4.04 -17.28 9.88
N PRO A 220 -3.68 -16.07 10.35
CA PRO A 220 -2.28 -15.68 10.43
C PRO A 220 -1.52 -16.56 11.41
N LEU A 221 -0.25 -16.79 11.12
CA LEU A 221 0.74 -17.45 11.99
C LEU A 221 0.88 -16.74 13.33
N ALA A 222 0.79 -15.41 13.29
CA ALA A 222 0.89 -14.55 14.45
C ALA A 222 0.04 -13.30 14.25
N LYS A 223 -0.52 -12.79 15.34
CA LYS A 223 -1.20 -11.49 15.40
C LYS A 223 -0.49 -10.64 16.44
N LEU A 224 -0.10 -9.42 16.08
CA LEU A 224 0.31 -8.40 17.03
C LEU A 224 -0.84 -7.39 17.18
N GLY A 225 -1.34 -7.24 18.40
CA GLY A 225 -2.44 -6.35 18.71
C GLY A 225 -2.86 -6.47 20.18
N GLY A 226 -4.04 -5.92 20.49
CA GLY A 226 -4.61 -5.98 21.83
C GLY A 226 -4.09 -4.88 22.78
N PRO A 227 -4.65 -4.80 24.00
CA PRO A 227 -4.54 -3.64 24.87
C PRO A 227 -3.10 -3.31 25.30
N PHE A 228 -2.24 -4.32 25.43
CA PHE A 228 -0.83 -4.12 25.81
C PHE A 228 0.04 -3.57 24.68
N SER A 229 -0.38 -3.72 23.42
CA SER A 229 0.35 -3.19 22.26
C SER A 229 0.06 -1.71 22.00
N GLY A 230 -1.06 -1.19 22.52
CA GLY A 230 -1.59 0.13 22.17
C GLY A 230 -2.11 0.24 20.72
N LEU A 231 -2.04 -0.84 19.93
CA LEU A 231 -2.57 -0.86 18.56
C LEU A 231 -4.09 -0.98 18.60
N LEU A 232 -4.76 -0.03 17.95
CA LEU A 232 -6.21 -0.04 17.74
C LEU A 232 -6.53 -0.35 16.29
N HIS A 233 -6.15 0.53 15.35
CA HIS A 233 -6.38 0.37 13.92
C HIS A 233 -5.08 0.66 13.16
N PRO A 234 -4.13 -0.29 13.13
CA PRO A 234 -2.85 -0.07 12.46
C PRO A 234 -3.07 0.12 10.96
N THR A 235 -2.44 1.16 10.41
CA THR A 235 -2.44 1.43 8.97
C THR A 235 -1.04 1.37 8.35
N GLY A 236 -0.01 1.52 9.17
CA GLY A 236 1.39 1.50 8.75
C GLY A 236 2.21 0.45 9.48
N LEU A 237 3.20 -0.10 8.79
CA LEU A 237 4.21 -0.97 9.38
C LEU A 237 5.51 -0.89 8.56
N ALA A 238 6.64 -1.01 9.25
CA ALA A 238 7.95 -1.15 8.63
C ALA A 238 8.69 -2.32 9.30
N ILE A 239 9.43 -3.08 8.50
CA ILE A 239 10.26 -4.18 9.02
C ILE A 239 11.68 -3.64 9.20
N ASN A 240 12.22 -3.80 10.41
CA ASN A 240 13.64 -3.68 10.64
C ASN A 240 14.25 -5.09 10.69
N PRO A 241 15.00 -5.52 9.66
CA PRO A 241 15.57 -6.86 9.61
C PRO A 241 16.86 -7.03 10.43
N LYS A 242 17.36 -5.97 11.09
CA LYS A 242 18.57 -5.97 11.92
C LYS A 242 18.30 -6.36 13.37
#